data_AF-A0A532AWS9-F1
#
_entry.id   AF-A0A532AWS9-F1
#
_cell.length_a   1.000
_cell.length_b   1.000
_cell.length_c   1.000
_cell.angle_alpha   90.00
_cell.angle_beta   90.00
_cell.angle_gamma   90.00
#
_symmetry.space_group_name_H-M   'P 1'
#
loop_
_entity.id
_entity.type
_entity.pdbx_description
1 polymer ?
#
loop_
_entity_poly.entity_id
_entity_poly.type
_entity_poly.pdbx_seq_one_letter_code
_entity_poly.pdbx_strand_id
1 'polypeptide(L)'
;MRFKSVVGDHRQDIVSAIHTAVKRAQVIIMTGGLGPTVDDCTREAVAQATGRRLGRRKEALEGLTARLAQWGRVPNSAQLRQALIPSGATVLKNPVGSAPGFSLIWKKASIISLPGVPREMEEMMRQEVMPLLRAATASSGQPPRLPIVRQVFHTFGLAEADVDAS
;
A
#
# COMPACT_ATOMS: atom_id res chain seq x y z
N MET A 1 -4.10 5.30 14.30
CA MET A 1 -2.79 5.01 13.69
C MET A 1 -1.73 5.15 14.77
N ARG A 2 -0.94 4.10 15.08
CA ARG A 2 0.06 4.19 16.17
C ARG A 2 1.37 4.83 15.76
N PHE A 3 1.77 4.70 14.49
CA PHE A 3 2.98 5.30 13.95
C PHE A 3 2.75 5.74 12.50
N LYS A 4 3.36 6.87 12.13
CA LYS A 4 3.44 7.39 10.77
C LYS A 4 4.89 7.81 10.51
N SER A 5 5.40 7.51 9.33
CA SER A 5 6.70 7.99 8.85
C SER A 5 6.49 8.60 7.46
N VAL A 6 7.16 9.71 7.20
CA VAL A 6 7.32 10.28 5.85
C VAL A 6 8.79 10.11 5.51
N VAL A 7 9.06 9.58 4.32
CA VAL A 7 10.40 9.20 3.87
C VAL A 7 10.57 9.79 2.48
N GLY A 8 11.76 10.30 2.16
CA GLY A 8 12.05 10.77 0.81
C GLY A 8 12.11 9.61 -0.19
N ASP A 9 12.11 9.95 -1.48
CA ASP A 9 12.22 8.99 -2.59
C ASP A 9 13.66 8.49 -2.79
N HIS A 10 14.31 8.12 -1.68
CA HIS A 10 15.64 7.54 -1.65
C HIS A 10 15.57 6.11 -1.13
N ARG A 11 16.02 5.16 -1.96
CA ARG A 11 15.87 3.72 -1.71
C ARG A 11 16.39 3.27 -0.34
N GLN A 12 17.53 3.79 0.13
CA GLN A 12 18.09 3.37 1.42
C GLN A 12 17.27 3.86 2.62
N ASP A 13 16.61 5.00 2.48
CA ASP A 13 15.79 5.59 3.54
C ASP A 13 14.53 4.74 3.71
N ILE A 14 13.94 4.31 2.58
CA ILE A 14 12.79 3.40 2.57
C ILE A 14 13.17 2.05 3.19
N VAL A 15 14.35 1.49 2.84
CA VAL A 15 14.86 0.24 3.45
C VAL A 15 14.99 0.37 4.97
N SER A 16 15.61 1.46 5.44
CA SER A 16 15.78 1.74 6.87
C SER A 16 14.45 1.88 7.60
N ALA A 17 13.47 2.54 6.97
CA ALA A 17 12.11 2.66 7.50
C ALA A 17 11.41 1.31 7.61
N ILE A 18 11.53 0.43 6.60
CA ILE A 18 10.98 -0.94 6.62
C ILE A 18 11.61 -1.74 7.76
N HIS A 19 12.94 -1.71 7.90
CA HIS A 19 13.66 -2.41 8.97
C HIS A 19 13.30 -1.93 10.37
N THR A 20 12.97 -0.64 10.50
CA THR A 20 12.49 -0.08 11.77
C THR A 20 11.06 -0.50 12.05
N ALA A 21 10.19 -0.40 11.05
CA ALA A 21 8.77 -0.70 11.19
C ALA A 21 8.54 -2.19 11.52
N VAL A 22 9.27 -3.11 10.88
CA VAL A 22 9.10 -4.57 11.08
C VAL A 22 9.38 -5.03 12.51
N LYS A 23 10.21 -4.28 13.26
CA LYS A 23 10.52 -4.61 14.66
C LYS A 23 9.34 -4.36 15.61
N ARG A 24 8.39 -3.51 15.21
CA ARG A 24 7.32 -3.01 16.10
C ARG A 24 5.90 -3.16 15.54
N ALA A 25 5.75 -3.55 14.28
CA ALA A 25 4.47 -3.62 13.60
C ALA A 25 4.27 -4.97 12.91
N GLN A 26 3.06 -5.52 13.05
CA GLN A 26 2.62 -6.73 12.32
C GLN A 26 2.07 -6.40 10.92
N VAL A 27 1.72 -5.14 10.67
CA VAL A 27 1.22 -4.65 9.40
C VAL A 27 1.93 -3.33 9.08
N ILE A 28 2.53 -3.25 7.90
CA ILE A 28 3.24 -2.08 7.38
C ILE A 28 2.57 -1.73 6.06
N ILE A 29 1.91 -0.58 6.01
CA ILE A 29 1.30 -0.06 4.79
C ILE A 29 2.16 1.11 4.30
N MET A 30 2.55 1.04 3.04
CA MET A 30 3.33 2.04 2.34
C MET A 30 2.54 2.52 1.13
N THR A 31 2.58 3.81 0.86
CA THR A 31 1.87 4.44 -0.27
C THR A 31 2.86 5.31 -1.04
N GLY A 32 2.92 5.17 -2.36
CA GLY A 32 3.83 5.95 -3.21
C GLY A 32 5.05 5.17 -3.70
N GLY A 33 5.74 5.74 -4.70
CA GLY A 33 6.95 5.15 -5.29
C GLY A 33 6.72 3.88 -6.12
N LEU A 34 5.50 3.68 -6.64
CA LEU A 34 5.12 2.53 -7.49
C LEU A 34 4.87 2.91 -8.96
N GLY A 35 5.00 4.19 -9.31
CA GLY A 35 4.85 4.68 -10.67
C GLY A 35 5.98 4.21 -11.61
N PRO A 36 5.97 4.70 -12.85
CA PRO A 36 6.95 4.31 -13.87
C PRO A 36 8.26 5.11 -13.81
N THR A 37 8.34 6.17 -13.00
CA THR A 37 9.48 7.11 -13.00
C THR A 37 10.70 6.53 -12.30
N VAL A 38 11.88 7.12 -12.50
CA VAL A 38 13.12 6.63 -11.86
C VAL A 38 13.12 6.82 -10.35
N ASP A 39 12.40 7.83 -9.86
CA ASP A 39 12.25 8.14 -8.44
C ASP A 39 11.29 7.16 -7.73
N ASP A 40 10.46 6.44 -8.51
CA ASP A 40 9.58 5.38 -8.00
C ASP A 40 10.36 4.10 -7.62
N CYS A 41 10.98 4.14 -6.44
CA CYS A 41 11.91 3.13 -5.94
C CYS A 41 11.36 2.21 -4.82
N THR A 42 10.06 2.27 -4.50
CA THR A 42 9.46 1.48 -3.41
C THR A 42 9.57 -0.03 -3.65
N ARG A 43 9.38 -0.51 -4.89
CA ARG A 43 9.50 -1.95 -5.23
C ARG A 43 10.91 -2.47 -4.95
N GLU A 44 11.90 -1.70 -5.40
CA GLU A 44 13.33 -1.96 -5.23
C GLU A 44 13.73 -1.92 -3.75
N ALA A 45 13.22 -0.95 -2.99
CA ALA A 45 13.46 -0.85 -1.57
C ALA A 45 12.89 -2.04 -0.79
N VAL A 46 11.65 -2.48 -1.09
CA VAL A 46 11.07 -3.67 -0.43
C VAL A 46 11.85 -4.93 -0.82
N ALA A 47 12.20 -5.09 -2.09
CA ALA A 47 13.02 -6.20 -2.56
C ALA A 47 14.36 -6.26 -1.80
N GLN A 48 15.07 -5.13 -1.71
CA GLN A 48 16.33 -5.01 -0.99
C GLN A 48 16.17 -5.28 0.51
N ALA A 49 15.17 -4.67 1.16
CA ALA A 49 14.95 -4.82 2.59
C ALA A 49 14.65 -6.27 2.99
N THR A 50 13.96 -7.01 2.12
CA THR A 50 13.52 -8.39 2.35
C THR A 50 14.45 -9.45 1.77
N GLY A 51 15.48 -9.05 1.01
CA GLY A 51 16.38 -9.96 0.29
C GLY A 51 15.73 -10.70 -0.87
N ARG A 52 14.58 -10.21 -1.38
CA ARG A 52 13.83 -10.84 -2.47
C ARG A 52 14.27 -10.28 -3.81
N ARG A 53 14.23 -11.12 -4.85
CA ARG A 53 14.49 -10.69 -6.22
C ARG A 53 13.26 -10.01 -6.80
N LEU A 54 13.44 -8.95 -7.59
CA LEU A 54 12.37 -8.41 -8.42
C LEU A 54 12.22 -9.28 -9.67
N GLY A 55 10.97 -9.65 -9.98
CA GLY A 55 10.64 -10.38 -11.19
C GLY A 55 9.37 -9.83 -11.82
N ARG A 56 9.28 -9.89 -13.15
CA ARG A 56 8.05 -9.56 -13.86
C ARG A 56 6.98 -10.58 -13.49
N ARG A 57 5.83 -10.11 -13.01
CA ARG A 57 4.69 -10.98 -12.70
C ARG A 57 3.67 -10.91 -13.81
N LYS A 58 3.27 -12.07 -14.32
CA LYS A 58 2.29 -12.20 -15.40
C LYS A 58 0.99 -11.45 -15.07
N GLU A 59 0.42 -11.69 -13.89
CA GLU A 59 -0.80 -11.01 -13.43
C GLU A 59 -0.65 -9.47 -13.37
N ALA A 60 0.48 -8.98 -12.86
CA ALA A 60 0.76 -7.55 -12.79
C ALA A 60 0.88 -6.93 -14.19
N LEU A 61 1.56 -7.64 -15.10
CA LEU A 61 1.75 -7.22 -16.48
C LEU A 61 0.43 -7.20 -17.27
N GLU A 62 -0.39 -8.24 -17.12
CA GLU A 62 -1.70 -8.34 -17.76
C GLU A 62 -2.63 -7.23 -17.27
N GLY A 63 -2.71 -7.01 -15.96
CA GLY A 63 -3.53 -5.94 -15.38
C GLY A 63 -3.11 -4.55 -15.84
N LEU A 64 -1.80 -4.26 -15.80
CA LEU A 64 -1.23 -3.00 -16.31
C LEU A 64 -1.55 -2.81 -17.81
N THR A 65 -1.33 -3.84 -18.62
CA THR A 65 -1.52 -3.78 -20.07
C THR A 65 -2.99 -3.57 -20.42
N ALA A 66 -3.90 -4.30 -19.76
CA ALA A 66 -5.33 -4.14 -19.94
C ALA A 66 -5.80 -2.73 -19.56
N ARG A 67 -5.29 -2.16 -18.46
CA ARG A 67 -5.59 -0.78 -18.08
C ARG A 67 -5.14 0.22 -19.13
N LEU A 68 -3.90 0.11 -19.59
CA LEU A 68 -3.36 1.04 -20.58
C LEU A 68 -4.11 0.92 -21.92
N ALA A 69 -4.50 -0.29 -22.30
CA ALA A 69 -5.30 -0.54 -23.49
C ALA A 69 -6.69 0.11 -23.42
N GLN A 70 -7.35 0.12 -22.25
CA GLN A 70 -8.62 0.87 -22.05
C GLN A 70 -8.47 2.37 -22.30
N TRP A 71 -7.25 2.91 -22.18
CA TRP A 71 -6.93 4.30 -22.50
C TRP A 71 -6.35 4.48 -23.91
N GLY A 72 -6.39 3.45 -24.76
CA GLY A 72 -5.83 3.47 -26.10
C GLY A 72 -4.29 3.52 -26.14
N ARG A 73 -3.62 3.05 -25.09
CA ARG A 73 -2.15 3.13 -24.94
C ARG A 73 -1.51 1.74 -24.89
N VAL A 74 -0.31 1.66 -25.46
CA VAL A 74 0.57 0.48 -25.34
C VAL A 74 1.64 0.77 -24.28
N PRO A 75 1.96 -0.18 -23.37
CA PRO A 75 2.97 0.04 -22.34
C PRO A 75 4.36 0.27 -22.92
N ASN A 76 5.03 1.33 -22.50
CA ASN A 76 6.45 1.54 -22.78
C ASN A 76 7.35 0.81 -21.75
N SER A 77 8.67 0.82 -21.96
CA SER A 77 9.63 0.14 -21.07
C SER A 77 9.57 0.62 -19.62
N ALA A 78 9.33 1.92 -19.37
CA ALA A 78 9.20 2.48 -18.04
C ALA A 78 7.93 1.98 -17.32
N GLN A 79 6.80 1.92 -18.03
CA GLN A 79 5.55 1.37 -17.51
C GLN A 79 5.65 -0.12 -17.24
N LEU A 80 6.31 -0.88 -18.12
CA LEU A 80 6.55 -2.31 -17.91
C LEU A 80 7.35 -2.60 -16.64
N ARG A 81 8.13 -1.64 -16.11
CA ARG A 81 8.79 -1.79 -14.80
C ARG A 81 7.80 -1.91 -13.64
N GLN A 82 6.59 -1.35 -13.77
CA GLN A 82 5.56 -1.42 -12.74
C GLN A 82 5.08 -2.87 -12.50
N ALA A 83 5.31 -3.78 -13.47
CA ALA A 83 5.05 -5.21 -13.32
C ALA A 83 6.18 -5.97 -12.61
N LEU A 84 7.27 -5.30 -12.22
CA LEU A 84 8.33 -5.89 -11.39
C LEU A 84 7.90 -5.91 -9.94
N ILE A 85 7.73 -7.12 -9.40
CA ILE A 85 7.21 -7.34 -8.05
C ILE A 85 8.20 -8.22 -7.29
N PRO A 86 8.45 -8.00 -5.99
CA PRO A 86 9.28 -8.88 -5.18
C PRO A 86 8.78 -10.33 -5.22
N SER A 87 9.71 -11.28 -5.34
CA SER A 87 9.40 -12.70 -5.41
C SER A 87 8.60 -13.18 -4.18
N GLY A 88 7.54 -13.95 -4.39
CA GLY A 88 6.69 -14.43 -3.30
C GLY A 88 5.72 -13.38 -2.72
N ALA A 89 5.67 -12.17 -3.27
CA ALA A 89 4.60 -11.22 -2.96
C ALA A 89 3.31 -11.57 -3.74
N THR A 90 2.16 -11.26 -3.15
CA THR A 90 0.86 -11.29 -3.83
C THR A 90 0.66 -9.97 -4.56
N VAL A 91 0.19 -10.03 -5.81
CA VAL A 91 -0.14 -8.82 -6.59
C VAL A 91 -1.48 -8.28 -6.10
N LEU A 92 -1.58 -6.97 -5.89
CA LEU A 92 -2.84 -6.30 -5.57
C LEU A 92 -3.29 -5.52 -6.80
N LYS A 93 -4.48 -5.83 -7.29
CA LYS A 93 -4.99 -5.24 -8.53
C LYS A 93 -5.28 -3.75 -8.31
N ASN A 94 -5.00 -2.94 -9.33
CA ASN A 94 -5.34 -1.53 -9.33
C ASN A 94 -6.53 -1.28 -10.27
N PRO A 95 -7.77 -1.19 -9.73
CA PRO A 95 -8.98 -0.97 -10.52
C PRO A 95 -9.15 0.49 -11.00
N VAL A 96 -8.28 1.43 -10.62
CA VAL A 96 -8.35 2.85 -11.03
C VAL A 96 -7.18 3.23 -11.92
N GLY A 97 -5.96 2.87 -11.51
CA GLY A 97 -4.72 3.22 -12.17
C GLY A 97 -4.02 2.05 -12.85
N SER A 98 -2.80 2.33 -13.28
CA SER A 98 -1.93 1.41 -14.02
C SER A 98 -0.96 0.66 -13.11
N ALA A 99 -0.51 1.28 -12.01
CA ALA A 99 0.47 0.72 -11.08
C ALA A 99 -0.17 -0.35 -10.19
N PRO A 100 0.17 -1.64 -10.29
CA PRO A 100 -0.30 -2.63 -9.33
C PRO A 100 0.38 -2.41 -7.98
N GLY A 101 -0.32 -2.79 -6.92
CA GLY A 101 0.26 -2.89 -5.58
C GLY A 101 0.78 -4.30 -5.34
N PHE A 102 1.34 -4.53 -4.15
CA PHE A 102 1.70 -5.86 -3.73
C PHE A 102 1.69 -6.00 -2.21
N SER A 103 1.48 -7.23 -1.74
CA SER A 103 1.58 -7.59 -0.32
C SER A 103 2.55 -8.74 -0.11
N LEU A 104 3.29 -8.72 0.99
CA LEU A 104 4.32 -9.70 1.27
C LEU A 104 4.46 -9.92 2.78
N ILE A 105 4.51 -11.19 3.19
CA ILE A 105 4.83 -11.54 4.58
C ILE A 105 6.35 -11.65 4.75
N TRP A 106 6.89 -10.92 5.72
CA TRP A 106 8.31 -10.95 6.09
C TRP A 106 8.49 -10.73 7.60
N LYS A 107 9.27 -11.59 8.26
CA LYS A 107 9.55 -11.54 9.71
C LYS A 107 8.27 -11.37 10.57
N LYS A 108 7.20 -12.09 10.21
CA LYS A 108 5.86 -12.05 10.86
C LYS A 108 5.07 -10.74 10.66
N ALA A 109 5.54 -9.83 9.81
CA ALA A 109 4.80 -8.64 9.41
C ALA A 109 4.29 -8.76 7.96
N SER A 110 3.11 -8.23 7.69
CA SER A 110 2.59 -8.00 6.35
C SER A 110 3.04 -6.63 5.85
N ILE A 111 3.86 -6.61 4.81
CA ILE A 111 4.27 -5.39 4.09
C ILE A 111 3.36 -5.23 2.89
N ILE A 112 2.66 -4.10 2.82
CA ILE A 112 1.68 -3.78 1.78
C ILE A 112 2.11 -2.48 1.13
N SER A 113 2.35 -2.50 -0.18
CA SER A 113 2.72 -1.32 -0.97
C SER A 113 1.60 -0.96 -1.93
N LEU A 114 1.14 0.28 -1.86
CA LEU A 114 0.05 0.85 -2.66
C LEU A 114 0.54 2.08 -3.46
N PRO A 115 -0.18 2.47 -4.53
CA PRO A 115 0.11 3.71 -5.25
C PRO A 115 0.00 4.96 -4.37
N GLY A 116 0.63 6.05 -4.78
CA GLY A 116 0.56 7.34 -4.08
C GLY A 116 -0.67 8.18 -4.45
N VAL A 117 -1.30 7.89 -5.60
CA VAL A 117 -2.49 8.61 -6.07
C VAL A 117 -3.67 8.27 -5.14
N PRO A 118 -4.29 9.26 -4.45
CA PRO A 118 -5.27 8.99 -3.41
C PRO A 118 -6.43 8.08 -3.86
N ARG A 119 -7.02 8.36 -5.02
CA ARG A 119 -8.13 7.56 -5.56
C ARG A 119 -7.75 6.12 -5.84
N GLU A 120 -6.54 5.86 -6.34
CA GLU A 120 -6.06 4.50 -6.58
C GLU A 120 -5.82 3.77 -5.26
N MET A 121 -5.15 4.45 -4.32
CA MET A 121 -4.83 3.92 -3.00
C MET A 121 -6.08 3.55 -2.21
N GLU A 122 -7.07 4.44 -2.14
CA GLU A 122 -8.34 4.23 -1.42
C GLU A 122 -9.12 3.04 -1.98
N GLU A 123 -9.18 2.93 -3.31
CA GLU A 123 -9.88 1.85 -3.98
C GLU A 123 -9.21 0.50 -3.73
N MET A 124 -7.89 0.43 -3.85
CA MET A 124 -7.11 -0.77 -3.57
C MET A 124 -7.14 -1.14 -2.09
N MET A 125 -7.10 -0.15 -1.20
CA MET A 125 -7.24 -0.38 0.24
C MET A 125 -8.57 -1.09 0.52
N ARG A 126 -9.67 -0.61 -0.06
CA ARG A 126 -10.99 -1.19 0.14
C ARG A 126 -11.14 -2.58 -0.48
N GLN A 127 -10.72 -2.76 -1.73
CA GLN A 127 -10.97 -3.99 -2.49
C GLN A 127 -9.96 -5.11 -2.20
N GLU A 128 -8.69 -4.76 -1.96
CA GLU A 128 -7.61 -5.75 -1.90
C GLU A 128 -7.07 -5.88 -0.48
N VAL A 129 -6.79 -4.74 0.19
CA VAL A 129 -6.10 -4.77 1.50
C VAL A 129 -7.03 -5.13 2.64
N MET A 130 -8.22 -4.55 2.71
CA MET A 130 -9.17 -4.82 3.80
C MET A 130 -9.57 -6.30 3.88
N PRO A 131 -9.84 -7.02 2.77
CA PRO A 131 -10.05 -8.47 2.82
C PRO A 131 -8.84 -9.25 3.33
N LEU A 132 -7.62 -8.90 2.88
CA LEU A 132 -6.39 -9.54 3.35
C LEU A 132 -6.20 -9.40 4.86
N LEU A 133 -6.44 -8.20 5.40
CA LEU A 133 -6.32 -7.93 6.83
C LEU A 133 -7.40 -8.67 7.63
N ARG A 134 -8.65 -8.70 7.15
CA ARG A 134 -9.74 -9.46 7.78
C ARG A 134 -9.42 -10.94 7.87
N ALA A 135 -8.95 -11.54 6.77
CA ALA A 135 -8.54 -12.94 6.74
C ALA A 135 -7.42 -13.22 7.74
N ALA A 136 -6.39 -12.36 7.79
CA ALA A 136 -5.28 -12.52 8.75
C ALA A 136 -5.74 -12.44 10.22
N THR A 137 -6.70 -11.56 10.54
CA THR A 137 -7.25 -11.47 11.90
C THR A 137 -8.15 -12.65 12.24
N ALA A 138 -8.95 -13.17 11.30
CA ALA A 138 -9.81 -14.32 11.53
C ALA A 138 -9.00 -15.59 11.82
N SER A 139 -7.88 -15.78 11.13
CA SER A 139 -6.97 -16.92 11.38
C SER A 139 -6.21 -16.84 12.72
N SER A 140 -6.23 -15.70 13.40
CA SER A 140 -5.51 -15.50 14.67
C SER A 140 -6.33 -15.87 15.92
N GLY A 141 -7.59 -16.28 15.75
CA GLY A 141 -8.47 -16.71 16.85
C GLY A 141 -8.83 -15.61 17.87
N GLN A 142 -8.39 -14.37 17.66
CA GLN A 142 -8.75 -13.24 18.49
C GLN A 142 -10.16 -12.75 18.14
N PRO A 143 -11.02 -12.45 19.14
CA PRO A 143 -12.32 -11.88 18.88
C PRO A 143 -12.16 -10.56 18.10
N PRO A 144 -13.09 -10.23 17.18
CA PRO A 144 -13.02 -8.99 16.43
C PRO A 144 -12.96 -7.82 17.42
N ARG A 145 -11.88 -7.03 17.37
CA ARG A 145 -11.81 -5.80 18.16
C ARG A 145 -12.98 -4.92 17.76
N LEU A 146 -13.70 -4.38 18.74
CA LEU A 146 -14.80 -3.45 18.51
C LEU A 146 -14.34 -2.36 17.52
N PRO A 147 -15.12 -2.07 16.46
CA PRO A 147 -14.73 -1.03 15.51
C PRO A 147 -14.59 0.30 16.25
N ILE A 148 -13.45 0.97 16.07
CA ILE A 148 -13.32 2.37 16.49
C ILE A 148 -14.08 3.20 15.46
N VAL A 149 -15.31 3.56 15.78
CA VAL A 149 -16.16 4.43 14.96
C VAL A 149 -15.80 5.88 15.30
N ARG A 150 -15.35 6.64 14.30
CA ARG A 150 -15.18 8.10 14.41
C ARG A 150 -16.34 8.78 13.71
N GLN A 151 -17.31 9.26 14.46
CA GLN A 151 -18.30 10.22 13.95
C GLN A 151 -17.69 11.62 14.03
N VAL A 152 -17.73 12.36 12.92
CA VAL A 152 -17.29 13.75 12.87
C VAL A 152 -18.54 14.60 12.71
N PHE A 153 -18.92 15.33 13.76
CA PHE A 153 -19.99 16.31 13.69
C PHE A 153 -19.39 17.66 13.31
N HIS A 154 -19.85 18.24 12.19
CA HIS A 154 -19.52 19.61 11.82
C HIS A 154 -20.61 20.52 12.40
N THR A 155 -20.29 21.30 13.43
CA THR A 155 -21.13 22.40 13.91
C THR A 155 -20.63 23.70 13.29
N PHE A 156 -21.55 24.53 12.76
CA PHE A 156 -21.25 25.90 12.33
C PHE A 156 -21.92 26.86 13.31
N GLY A 157 -21.16 27.76 13.92
CA GLY A 157 -21.69 28.87 14.73
C GLY A 157 -21.66 28.72 16.26
N LEU A 158 -20.98 27.72 16.81
CA LEU A 158 -20.72 27.62 18.26
C LEU A 158 -19.21 27.71 18.52
N ALA A 159 -18.81 28.55 19.46
CA ALA A 159 -17.43 28.59 19.95
C ALA A 159 -17.11 27.31 20.74
N GLU A 160 -15.87 26.82 20.69
CA GLU A 160 -15.43 25.60 21.40
C GLU A 160 -15.82 25.61 22.91
N ALA A 161 -15.93 26.78 23.53
CA ALA A 161 -16.30 26.94 24.94
C ALA A 161 -17.73 26.49 25.28
N ASP A 162 -18.67 26.51 24.32
CA ASP A 162 -20.09 26.16 24.58
C ASP A 162 -20.37 24.66 24.39
N VAL A 163 -19.46 23.92 23.73
CA VAL A 163 -19.61 22.48 23.47
C VAL A 163 -19.14 21.63 24.64
N ASP A 164 -18.20 22.14 25.46
CA ASP A 164 -17.70 21.45 26.66
C ASP A 164 -18.58 21.66 27.92
N ALA A 165 -19.67 22.42 27.80
CA ALA A 165 -20.58 22.73 28.90
C ALA A 165 -21.93 21.96 28.88
N SER A 166 -22.09 20.97 27.99
CA SER A 166 -23.32 20.17 27.85
C SER A 166 -23.13 18.68 28.11
#